data_AF-A0A800DJ55-F1
#
_entry.id   AF-A0A800DJ55-F1
#
_cell.length_a   1.000
_cell.length_b   1.000
_cell.length_c   1.000
_cell.angle_alpha   90.00
_cell.angle_beta   90.00
_cell.angle_gamma   90.00
#
_symmetry.space_group_name_H-M   'P 1'
#
loop_
_entity.id
_entity.type
_entity.pdbx_description
1 polymer ?
#
loop_
_entity_poly.entity_id
_entity_poly.type
_entity_poly.pdbx_seq_one_letter_code
_entity_poly.pdbx_strand_id
1 'polypeptide(L)'
;MARLRLFASLREIAGTARVDVPGATVGEVIAAASDKFGEDFSRGVETSRVWLNGEEAAMGDVVSEDDEVVLLPPVSGGAQPASLSAADLVAFLPLVVLILVVLASTQGPEVWAAALVAAAAMWALDVGAAFSARGRLFAPIAVTVTATSAVIASHALGGLGYGLTVPLAVAVVLGWSVAFAAYRPVDVAAPNLLGALLAGLAAASLVLSRSPSSPAE
;
A
#
# COMPACT_ATOMS: atom_id res chain seq x y z
N MET A 1 20.65 -15.75 35.81
CA MET A 1 19.55 -15.34 34.90
C MET A 1 20.17 -14.77 33.64
N ALA A 2 19.69 -15.11 32.45
CA ALA A 2 20.25 -14.58 31.19
C ALA A 2 19.50 -13.34 30.70
N ARG A 3 20.18 -12.46 29.97
CA ARG A 3 19.55 -11.28 29.37
C ARG A 3 18.96 -11.62 28.01
N LEU A 4 17.63 -11.67 27.92
CA LEU A 4 16.92 -11.90 26.66
C LEU A 4 16.66 -10.57 25.94
N ARG A 5 17.07 -10.49 24.68
CA ARG A 5 16.87 -9.32 23.82
C ARG A 5 15.94 -9.65 22.66
N LEU A 6 14.90 -8.82 22.50
CA LEU A 6 13.79 -9.06 21.59
C LEU A 6 13.74 -7.99 20.50
N PHE A 7 13.36 -8.41 19.30
CA PHE A 7 13.26 -7.57 18.12
C PHE A 7 11.90 -7.75 17.42
N ALA A 8 11.55 -6.78 16.58
CA ALA A 8 10.37 -6.82 15.70
C ALA A 8 9.10 -7.30 16.43
N SER A 9 8.40 -8.28 15.86
CA SER A 9 7.14 -8.82 16.39
C SER A 9 7.26 -9.35 17.82
N LEU A 10 8.38 -10.00 18.18
CA LEU A 10 8.58 -10.50 19.55
C LEU A 10 8.69 -9.36 20.57
N ARG A 11 9.28 -8.22 20.19
CA ARG A 11 9.32 -7.02 21.04
C ARG A 11 7.93 -6.46 21.27
N GLU A 12 7.09 -6.44 20.24
CA GLU A 12 5.72 -5.93 20.32
C GLU A 12 4.85 -6.81 21.21
N ILE A 13 4.94 -8.13 21.04
CA ILE A 13 4.22 -9.11 21.87
C ILE A 13 4.66 -9.01 23.34
N ALA A 14 5.97 -8.92 23.60
CA ALA A 14 6.51 -8.87 24.96
C ALA A 14 6.35 -7.50 25.64
N GLY A 15 6.05 -6.44 24.89
CA GLY A 15 5.98 -5.07 25.40
C GLY A 15 7.32 -4.49 25.88
N THR A 16 8.43 -5.21 25.68
CA THR A 16 9.77 -4.79 26.08
C THR A 16 10.82 -5.28 25.09
N ALA A 17 11.91 -4.52 24.96
CA ALA A 17 13.07 -4.89 24.14
C ALA A 17 14.07 -5.80 24.87
N ARG A 18 14.03 -5.81 26.21
CA ARG A 18 14.97 -6.56 27.06
C ARG A 18 14.27 -7.06 28.30
N VAL A 19 14.62 -8.28 28.73
CA VAL A 19 14.08 -8.90 29.94
C VAL A 19 15.08 -9.92 30.47
N ASP A 20 15.28 -9.95 31.79
CA ASP A 20 16.08 -11.00 32.42
C ASP A 20 15.19 -12.22 32.67
N VAL A 21 15.68 -13.39 32.27
CA VAL A 21 14.91 -14.64 32.29
C VAL A 21 15.75 -15.75 32.94
N PRO A 22 15.19 -16.54 33.87
CA PRO A 22 15.90 -17.67 34.46
C PRO A 22 16.08 -18.81 33.46
N GLY A 23 17.21 -19.51 33.53
CA GLY A 23 17.55 -20.68 32.73
C GLY A 23 19.05 -20.94 32.75
N ALA A 24 19.44 -22.21 32.72
CA ALA A 24 20.84 -22.65 32.60
C ALA A 24 21.23 -22.94 31.15
N THR A 25 20.25 -23.04 30.25
CA THR A 25 20.45 -23.24 28.81
C THR A 25 19.60 -22.27 28.00
N VAL A 26 19.95 -22.07 26.73
CA VAL A 26 19.18 -21.26 25.77
C VAL A 26 17.73 -21.75 25.70
N GLY A 27 17.50 -23.06 25.66
CA GLY A 27 16.18 -23.66 25.62
C GLY A 27 15.35 -23.37 26.87
N GLU A 28 15.96 -23.43 28.05
CA GLU A 28 15.29 -23.09 29.31
C GLU A 28 14.91 -21.61 29.38
N VAL A 29 15.80 -20.72 28.93
CA VAL A 29 15.54 -19.27 28.84
C VAL A 29 14.36 -18.99 27.91
N ILE A 30 14.31 -19.66 26.74
CA ILE A 30 13.23 -19.50 25.76
C ILE A 30 11.91 -20.08 26.29
N ALA A 31 11.94 -21.24 26.95
CA ALA A 31 10.75 -21.83 27.56
C ALA A 31 10.17 -20.92 28.64
N ALA A 32 11.01 -20.41 29.55
CA ALA A 32 10.59 -19.49 30.59
C ALA A 32 10.05 -18.16 30.03
N ALA A 33 10.60 -17.66 28.92
CA ALA A 33 10.06 -16.50 28.22
C ALA A 33 8.71 -16.80 27.55
N SER A 34 8.56 -17.99 26.96
CA SER A 34 7.33 -18.43 26.31
C SER A 34 6.19 -18.61 27.31
N ASP A 35 6.47 -19.18 28.48
CA ASP A 35 5.51 -19.27 29.58
C ASP A 35 5.08 -17.89 30.09
N LYS A 36 5.99 -16.92 30.08
CA LYS A 36 5.73 -15.55 30.54
C LYS A 36 4.90 -14.73 29.56
N PHE A 37 5.15 -14.84 28.25
CA PHE A 37 4.55 -14.00 27.22
C PHE A 37 3.41 -14.69 26.43
N GLY A 38 3.21 -15.99 26.62
CA GLY A 38 2.07 -16.74 26.11
C GLY A 38 2.26 -17.33 24.71
N GLU A 39 1.15 -17.87 24.17
CA GLU A 39 1.16 -18.65 22.91
C GLU A 39 1.57 -17.83 21.67
N ASP A 40 1.20 -16.55 21.60
CA ASP A 40 1.59 -15.68 20.48
C ASP A 40 3.11 -15.50 20.41
N PHE A 41 3.77 -15.38 21.56
CA PHE A 41 5.23 -15.30 21.65
C PHE A 41 5.86 -16.64 21.24
N SER A 42 5.33 -17.75 21.73
CA SER A 42 5.79 -19.11 21.42
C SER A 42 5.80 -19.37 19.90
N ARG A 43 4.71 -18.99 19.21
CA ARG A 43 4.63 -19.08 17.73
C ARG A 43 5.68 -18.22 17.03
N GLY A 44 5.98 -17.04 17.56
CA GLY A 44 7.04 -16.18 17.01
C GLY A 44 8.43 -16.79 17.17
N VAL A 45 8.68 -17.45 18.31
CA VAL A 45 9.96 -18.11 18.62
C VAL A 45 10.22 -19.28 17.67
N GLU A 46 9.22 -20.09 17.33
CA GLU A 46 9.37 -21.27 16.44
C GLU A 46 9.98 -20.93 15.07
N THR A 47 9.76 -19.70 14.60
CA THR A 47 10.28 -19.22 13.30
C THR A 47 11.53 -18.34 13.44
N SER A 48 11.96 -18.07 14.68
CA SER A 48 13.09 -17.17 14.98
C SER A 48 14.42 -17.92 15.02
N ARG A 49 15.50 -17.21 14.70
CA ARG A 49 16.87 -17.69 14.95
C ARG A 49 17.35 -17.20 16.31
N VAL A 50 18.17 -18.02 16.96
CA VAL A 50 18.69 -17.75 18.30
C VAL A 50 20.18 -17.46 18.22
N TRP A 51 20.61 -16.43 18.93
CA TRP A 51 22.02 -16.08 19.07
C TRP A 51 22.38 -15.96 20.54
N LEU A 52 23.56 -16.43 20.92
CA LEU A 52 24.15 -16.28 22.24
C LEU A 52 25.43 -15.46 22.09
N ASN A 53 25.51 -14.29 22.72
CA ASN A 53 26.68 -13.40 22.69
C ASN A 53 27.21 -13.07 21.28
N GLY A 54 26.34 -13.06 20.27
CA GLY A 54 26.73 -12.75 18.89
C GLY A 54 27.18 -13.96 18.06
N GLU A 55 27.03 -15.19 18.55
CA GLU A 55 27.14 -16.42 17.76
C GLU A 55 25.79 -17.17 17.68
N GLU A 56 25.54 -17.87 16.56
CA GLU A 56 24.29 -18.64 16.39
C GLU A 56 24.28 -19.83 17.35
N ALA A 57 23.21 -19.96 18.13
CA ALA A 57 23.15 -20.84 19.29
C ALA A 57 22.11 -21.95 19.12
N ALA A 58 22.43 -23.12 19.65
CA ALA A 58 21.50 -24.23 19.80
C ALA A 58 20.77 -24.16 21.15
N MET A 59 19.61 -24.81 21.23
CA MET A 59 18.80 -24.84 22.47
C MET A 59 19.53 -25.45 23.67
N GLY A 60 20.53 -26.32 23.44
CA GLY A 60 21.32 -26.97 24.48
C GLY A 60 22.51 -26.15 24.98
N ASP A 61 22.79 -24.99 24.39
CA ASP A 61 23.95 -24.18 24.77
C ASP A 61 23.76 -23.60 26.17
N VAL A 62 24.81 -23.70 26.98
CA VAL A 62 24.82 -23.27 28.38
C VAL A 62 24.86 -21.75 28.44
N VAL A 63 24.08 -21.18 29.35
CA VAL A 63 23.96 -19.73 29.53
C VAL A 63 24.26 -19.36 30.97
N SER A 64 25.06 -18.32 31.16
CA SER A 64 25.44 -17.72 32.44
C SER A 64 24.72 -16.39 32.67
N GLU A 65 24.98 -15.74 33.81
CA GLU A 65 24.24 -14.54 34.19
C GLU A 65 24.59 -13.29 33.37
N ASP A 66 25.78 -13.27 32.78
CA ASP A 66 26.27 -12.15 31.98
C ASP A 66 25.96 -12.31 30.48
N ASP A 67 25.38 -13.44 30.09
CA ASP A 67 25.16 -13.79 28.69
C ASP A 67 23.90 -13.12 28.12
N GLU A 68 24.03 -12.64 26.88
CA GLU A 68 22.92 -12.09 26.10
C GLU A 68 22.40 -13.12 25.10
N VAL A 69 21.13 -13.51 25.28
CA VAL A 69 20.39 -14.33 24.32
C VAL A 69 19.56 -13.40 23.44
N VAL A 70 19.71 -13.53 22.13
CA VAL A 70 18.97 -12.74 21.14
C VAL A 70 18.03 -13.65 20.37
N LEU A 71 16.76 -13.27 20.33
CA LEU A 71 15.77 -13.87 19.45
C LEU A 71 15.54 -12.96 18.25
N LEU A 72 15.84 -13.48 17.06
CA LEU A 72 15.71 -12.75 15.80
C LEU A 72 14.61 -13.39 14.93
N PRO A 73 13.41 -12.78 14.87
CA PRO A 73 12.39 -13.17 13.92
C PRO A 73 12.86 -13.03 12.47
N PRO A 74 12.28 -13.77 11.52
CA PRO A 74 12.61 -13.62 10.11
C PRO A 74 12.35 -12.18 9.66
N VAL A 75 13.31 -11.59 8.97
CA VAL A 75 13.22 -10.22 8.44
C VAL A 75 12.19 -10.17 7.30
N SER A 76 10.94 -9.80 7.62
CA SER A 76 9.87 -9.34 6.72
C SER A 76 9.81 -9.91 5.29
N GLY A 77 10.01 -11.21 5.11
CA GLY A 77 10.04 -11.86 3.80
C GLY A 77 9.83 -13.37 3.88
N GLY A 78 8.96 -13.82 4.79
CA GLY A 78 8.63 -15.23 4.94
C GLY A 78 8.04 -15.79 3.65
N ALA A 79 8.73 -16.75 3.04
CA ALA A 79 8.14 -17.66 2.06
C ALA A 79 7.19 -18.61 2.81
N GLN A 80 5.98 -18.12 3.10
CA GLN A 80 4.88 -18.98 3.51
C GLN A 80 4.40 -19.78 2.28
N PRO A 81 4.05 -21.07 2.45
CA PRO A 81 3.40 -21.82 1.39
C PRO A 81 2.14 -21.06 0.95
N ALA A 82 1.99 -20.84 -0.35
CA ALA A 82 0.99 -19.97 -0.95
C ALA A 82 -0.45 -20.39 -0.59
N SER A 83 -0.96 -19.92 0.54
CA SER A 83 -2.39 -19.78 0.77
C SER A 83 -2.78 -18.42 0.20
N LEU A 84 -3.60 -18.41 -0.87
CA LEU A 84 -4.15 -17.17 -1.42
C LEU A 84 -4.96 -16.46 -0.33
N SER A 85 -4.37 -15.43 0.27
CA SER A 85 -5.02 -14.54 1.21
C SER A 85 -5.86 -13.51 0.45
N ALA A 86 -6.80 -12.85 1.12
CA ALA A 86 -7.51 -11.72 0.51
C ALA A 86 -6.56 -10.60 0.06
N ALA A 87 -5.38 -10.48 0.67
CA ALA A 87 -4.34 -9.54 0.24
C ALA A 87 -3.72 -9.93 -1.11
N ASP A 88 -3.60 -11.23 -1.42
CA ASP A 88 -3.14 -11.70 -2.72
C ASP A 88 -4.15 -11.38 -3.83
N LEU A 89 -5.45 -11.40 -3.54
CA LEU A 89 -6.49 -10.99 -4.49
C LEU A 89 -6.40 -9.49 -4.83
N VAL A 90 -6.03 -8.64 -3.88
CA VAL A 90 -5.77 -7.21 -4.13
C VAL A 90 -4.55 -7.01 -5.03
N ALA A 91 -3.54 -7.88 -4.96
CA ALA A 91 -2.41 -7.83 -5.88
C ALA A 91 -2.80 -8.07 -7.35
N PHE A 92 -3.90 -8.80 -7.59
CA PHE A 92 -4.43 -9.03 -8.95
C PHE A 92 -5.41 -7.95 -9.43
N LEU A 93 -5.78 -6.99 -8.57
CA LEU A 93 -6.71 -5.92 -8.89
C LEU A 93 -6.34 -5.15 -10.18
N PRO A 94 -5.05 -4.82 -10.47
CA PRO A 94 -4.67 -4.18 -11.73
C PRO A 94 -4.97 -5.04 -12.96
N LEU A 95 -4.78 -6.36 -12.85
CA LEU A 95 -5.09 -7.31 -13.93
C LEU A 95 -6.60 -7.38 -14.17
N VAL A 96 -7.40 -7.42 -13.10
CA VAL A 96 -8.86 -7.40 -13.19
C VAL A 96 -9.34 -6.10 -13.83
N VAL A 97 -8.81 -4.95 -13.42
CA VAL A 97 -9.12 -3.65 -14.03
C VAL A 97 -8.76 -3.65 -15.51
N LEU A 98 -7.59 -4.17 -15.89
CA LEU A 98 -7.18 -4.28 -17.29
C LEU A 98 -8.16 -5.14 -18.10
N ILE A 99 -8.56 -6.31 -17.59
CA ILE A 99 -9.54 -7.19 -18.24
C ILE A 99 -10.87 -6.46 -18.41
N LEU A 100 -11.36 -5.78 -17.37
CA LEU A 100 -12.60 -5.00 -17.44
C LEU A 100 -12.52 -3.86 -18.46
N VAL A 101 -11.39 -3.17 -18.55
CA VAL A 101 -11.16 -2.13 -19.57
C VAL A 101 -11.17 -2.74 -20.97
N VAL A 102 -10.50 -3.88 -21.19
CA VAL A 102 -10.51 -4.59 -22.48
C VAL A 102 -11.92 -5.05 -22.85
N LEU A 103 -12.68 -5.59 -21.90
CA LEU A 103 -14.07 -6.00 -22.13
C LEU A 103 -14.95 -4.79 -22.42
N ALA A 104 -14.84 -3.70 -21.66
CA ALA A 104 -15.55 -2.45 -21.91
C ALA A 104 -15.18 -1.84 -23.27
N SER A 105 -13.97 -2.10 -23.75
CA SER A 105 -13.50 -1.67 -25.06
C SER A 105 -14.30 -2.28 -26.21
N THR A 106 -14.97 -3.42 -26.01
CA THR A 106 -15.84 -4.04 -27.02
C THR A 106 -17.30 -3.58 -26.92
N GLN A 107 -17.62 -2.75 -25.93
CA GLN A 107 -18.96 -2.24 -25.66
C GLN A 107 -19.15 -0.82 -26.24
N GLY A 108 -20.34 -0.25 -25.99
CA GLY A 108 -20.68 1.11 -26.41
C GLY A 108 -19.81 2.21 -25.76
N PRO A 109 -19.86 3.45 -26.30
CA PRO A 109 -19.01 4.55 -25.87
C PRO A 109 -19.21 4.94 -24.39
N GLU A 110 -20.43 4.80 -23.86
CA GLU A 110 -20.74 5.09 -22.46
C GLU A 110 -20.07 4.09 -21.51
N VAL A 111 -20.12 2.80 -21.84
CA VAL A 111 -19.49 1.73 -21.03
C VAL A 111 -17.97 1.87 -21.07
N TRP A 112 -17.42 2.21 -22.25
CA TRP A 112 -16.01 2.53 -22.39
C TRP A 112 -15.59 3.71 -21.50
N ALA A 113 -16.32 4.82 -21.56
CA ALA A 113 -16.08 6.01 -20.74
C ALA A 113 -16.14 5.69 -19.24
N ALA A 114 -17.16 4.95 -18.80
CA ALA A 114 -17.31 4.53 -17.42
C ALA A 114 -16.15 3.64 -16.94
N ALA A 115 -15.68 2.71 -17.77
CA ALA A 115 -14.55 1.84 -17.45
C ALA A 115 -13.24 2.63 -17.30
N LEU A 116 -13.01 3.65 -18.11
CA LEU A 116 -11.84 4.53 -17.98
C LEU A 116 -11.87 5.33 -16.67
N VAL A 117 -13.04 5.86 -16.29
CA VAL A 117 -13.21 6.55 -15.00
C VAL A 117 -12.99 5.60 -13.84
N ALA A 118 -13.52 4.37 -13.91
CA ALA A 118 -13.30 3.35 -12.90
C ALA A 118 -11.81 2.99 -12.78
N ALA A 119 -11.11 2.80 -13.89
CA ALA A 119 -9.68 2.53 -13.89
C ALA A 119 -8.87 3.70 -13.27
N ALA A 120 -9.20 4.95 -13.61
CA ALA A 120 -8.60 6.13 -13.02
C ALA A 120 -8.86 6.24 -11.51
N ALA A 121 -10.08 5.92 -11.06
CA ALA A 121 -10.45 5.92 -9.65
C ALA A 121 -9.67 4.86 -8.86
N MET A 122 -9.59 3.65 -9.40
CA MET A 122 -8.83 2.55 -8.78
C MET A 122 -7.35 2.89 -8.67
N TRP A 123 -6.75 3.44 -9.74
CA TRP A 123 -5.38 3.93 -9.70
C TRP A 123 -5.18 5.04 -8.67
N ALA A 124 -6.12 5.99 -8.58
CA ALA A 124 -6.04 7.09 -7.61
C ALA A 124 -6.13 6.59 -6.16
N LEU A 125 -6.94 5.55 -5.89
CA LEU A 125 -7.02 4.91 -4.57
C LEU A 125 -5.71 4.19 -4.21
N ASP A 126 -5.10 3.48 -5.16
CA ASP A 126 -3.81 2.80 -4.96
C ASP A 126 -2.68 3.81 -4.66
N VAL A 127 -2.58 4.89 -5.45
CA VAL A 127 -1.66 5.98 -5.18
C VAL A 127 -1.94 6.62 -3.81
N GLY A 128 -3.22 6.80 -3.46
CA GLY A 128 -3.64 7.27 -2.15
C GLY A 128 -3.12 6.40 -1.01
N ALA A 129 -3.27 5.08 -1.13
CA ALA A 129 -2.76 4.12 -0.15
C ALA A 129 -1.22 4.21 -0.01
N ALA A 130 -0.50 4.32 -1.13
CA ALA A 130 0.95 4.49 -1.13
C ALA A 130 1.41 5.80 -0.47
N PHE A 131 0.65 6.90 -0.63
CA PHE A 131 0.90 8.16 0.05
C PHE A 131 0.61 8.05 1.56
N SER A 132 -0.51 7.44 1.93
CA SER A 132 -0.89 7.22 3.34
C SER A 132 0.14 6.37 4.09
N ALA A 133 0.70 5.33 3.45
CA ALA A 133 1.77 4.51 4.02
C ALA A 133 3.04 5.32 4.35
N ARG A 134 3.23 6.49 3.73
CA ARG A 134 4.35 7.41 3.97
C ARG A 134 3.95 8.62 4.83
N GLY A 135 2.76 8.62 5.43
CA GLY A 135 2.24 9.74 6.21
C GLY A 135 1.95 11.00 5.38
N ARG A 136 1.73 10.86 4.07
CA ARG A 136 1.44 11.97 3.15
C ARG A 136 -0.02 11.98 2.73
N LEU A 137 -0.51 13.17 2.38
CA LEU A 137 -1.88 13.36 1.91
C LEU A 137 -1.96 13.29 0.38
N PHE A 138 -3.01 12.63 -0.10
CA PHE A 138 -3.43 12.56 -1.49
C PHE A 138 -4.96 12.56 -1.52
N ALA A 139 -5.58 13.09 -2.57
CA ALA A 139 -7.02 13.22 -2.73
C ALA A 139 -7.50 12.37 -3.92
N PRO A 140 -7.70 11.05 -3.74
CA PRO A 140 -8.20 10.18 -4.80
C PRO A 140 -9.52 10.66 -5.41
N ILE A 141 -10.38 11.28 -4.59
CA ILE A 141 -11.66 11.83 -5.02
C ILE A 141 -11.46 12.99 -6.00
N ALA A 142 -10.52 13.90 -5.74
CA ALA A 142 -10.24 15.01 -6.65
C ALA A 142 -9.73 14.53 -8.02
N VAL A 143 -8.90 13.48 -8.03
CA VAL A 143 -8.43 12.82 -9.26
C VAL A 143 -9.60 12.18 -10.01
N THR A 144 -10.46 11.45 -9.29
CA THR A 144 -11.62 10.76 -9.88
C THR A 144 -12.63 11.75 -10.46
N VAL A 145 -12.93 12.84 -9.75
CA VAL A 145 -13.82 13.91 -10.21
C VAL A 145 -13.25 14.58 -11.44
N THR A 146 -11.94 14.84 -11.46
CA THR A 146 -11.26 15.40 -12.64
C THR A 146 -11.38 14.46 -13.83
N ALA A 147 -11.08 13.17 -13.68
CA ALA A 147 -11.18 12.17 -14.73
C ALA A 147 -12.61 12.05 -15.27
N THR A 148 -13.59 12.00 -14.38
CA THR A 148 -15.02 11.98 -14.73
C THR A 148 -15.40 13.22 -15.54
N SER A 149 -15.02 14.40 -15.07
CA SER A 149 -15.34 15.67 -15.74
C SER A 149 -14.68 15.76 -17.12
N ALA A 150 -13.43 15.31 -17.23
CA ALA A 150 -12.67 15.31 -18.48
C ALA A 150 -13.22 14.32 -19.51
N VAL A 151 -13.66 13.14 -19.06
CA VAL A 151 -14.33 12.13 -19.88
C VAL A 151 -15.67 12.66 -20.41
N ILE A 152 -16.50 13.22 -19.53
CA ILE A 152 -17.79 13.81 -19.91
C ILE A 152 -17.58 14.97 -20.89
N ALA A 153 -16.65 15.88 -20.59
CA ALA A 153 -16.36 17.02 -21.45
C ALA A 153 -15.88 16.56 -22.84
N SER A 154 -14.94 15.62 -22.90
CA SER A 154 -14.42 15.07 -24.16
C SER A 154 -15.48 14.32 -24.96
N HIS A 155 -16.37 13.60 -24.27
CA HIS A 155 -17.47 12.90 -24.93
C HIS A 155 -18.48 13.89 -25.54
N ALA A 156 -18.81 14.97 -24.83
CA ALA A 156 -19.80 15.95 -25.27
C ALA A 156 -19.26 16.98 -26.28
N LEU A 157 -17.99 17.39 -26.15
CA LEU A 157 -17.40 18.52 -26.88
C LEU A 157 -16.21 18.13 -27.76
N GLY A 158 -15.89 16.85 -27.87
CA GLY A 158 -14.74 16.37 -28.64
C GLY A 158 -13.43 17.00 -28.18
N GLY A 159 -12.58 17.41 -29.13
CA GLY A 159 -11.26 17.98 -28.87
C GLY A 159 -11.27 19.20 -27.92
N LEU A 160 -12.32 20.03 -27.98
CA LEU A 160 -12.48 21.14 -27.03
C LEU A 160 -12.65 20.64 -25.60
N GLY A 161 -13.45 19.59 -25.41
CA GLY A 161 -13.64 18.93 -24.12
C GLY A 161 -12.36 18.36 -23.53
N TYR A 162 -11.50 17.78 -24.37
CA TYR A 162 -10.17 17.34 -23.95
C TYR A 162 -9.30 18.52 -23.51
N GLY A 163 -9.32 19.63 -24.25
CA GLY A 163 -8.61 20.86 -23.87
C GLY A 163 -9.05 21.43 -22.51
N LEU A 164 -10.32 21.22 -22.11
CA LEU A 164 -10.84 21.63 -20.80
C LEU A 164 -10.31 20.78 -19.64
N THR A 165 -9.66 19.66 -19.90
CA THR A 165 -9.11 18.78 -18.84
C THR A 165 -8.14 19.52 -17.93
N VAL A 166 -7.25 20.34 -18.49
CA VAL A 166 -6.25 21.09 -17.71
C VAL A 166 -6.92 22.12 -16.77
N PRO A 167 -7.77 23.05 -17.26
CA PRO A 167 -8.44 23.99 -16.37
C PRO A 167 -9.39 23.30 -15.38
N LEU A 168 -10.04 22.19 -15.75
CA LEU A 168 -10.87 21.40 -14.82
C LEU A 168 -10.02 20.79 -13.69
N ALA A 169 -8.88 20.17 -14.01
CA ALA A 169 -7.97 19.61 -13.01
C ALA A 169 -7.49 20.69 -12.02
N VAL A 170 -7.09 21.85 -12.53
CA VAL A 170 -6.69 23.00 -11.71
C VAL A 170 -7.85 23.45 -10.81
N ALA A 171 -9.04 23.66 -11.38
CA ALA A 171 -10.22 24.12 -10.62
C ALA A 171 -10.62 23.13 -9.51
N VAL A 172 -10.64 21.83 -9.81
CA VAL A 172 -10.99 20.78 -8.84
C VAL A 172 -9.97 20.72 -7.71
N VAL A 173 -8.67 20.73 -8.02
CA VAL A 173 -7.61 20.62 -7.00
C VAL A 173 -7.54 21.87 -6.13
N LEU A 174 -7.60 23.07 -6.73
CA LEU A 174 -7.65 24.30 -5.96
C LEU A 174 -8.92 24.40 -5.12
N GLY A 175 -10.07 23.99 -5.66
CA GLY A 175 -11.32 23.89 -4.90
C GLY A 175 -11.18 22.95 -3.69
N TRP A 176 -10.49 21.82 -3.86
CA TRP A 176 -10.17 20.91 -2.76
C TRP A 176 -9.32 21.58 -1.68
N SER A 177 -8.27 22.33 -2.07
CA SER A 177 -7.42 23.08 -1.13
C SER A 177 -8.17 24.23 -0.42
N VAL A 178 -9.18 24.81 -1.07
CA VAL A 178 -10.07 25.79 -0.42
C VAL A 178 -10.92 25.12 0.65
N ALA A 179 -11.58 24.01 0.30
CA ALA A 179 -12.47 23.25 1.18
C ALA A 179 -11.73 22.62 2.36
N PHE A 180 -10.49 22.15 2.15
CA PHE A 180 -9.72 21.40 3.14
C PHE A 180 -8.34 22.04 3.34
N ALA A 181 -8.14 22.67 4.50
CA ALA A 181 -6.89 23.39 4.80
C ALA A 181 -5.63 22.52 4.72
N ALA A 182 -5.75 21.22 5.01
CA ALA A 182 -4.66 20.26 4.93
C ALA A 182 -4.10 20.05 3.50
N TYR A 183 -4.85 20.46 2.47
CA TYR A 183 -4.45 20.34 1.05
C TYR A 183 -3.91 21.64 0.45
N ARG A 184 -3.76 22.71 1.25
CA ARG A 184 -3.16 23.99 0.80
C ARG A 184 -1.64 23.97 0.63
N PRO A 185 -0.85 23.22 1.44
CA PRO A 185 0.60 23.18 1.25
C PRO A 185 0.97 22.71 -0.16
N VAL A 186 1.96 23.35 -0.78
CA VAL A 186 2.36 23.09 -2.18
C VAL A 186 2.84 21.65 -2.38
N ASP A 187 3.50 21.08 -1.37
CA ASP A 187 3.98 19.70 -1.34
C ASP A 187 2.85 18.65 -1.27
N VAL A 188 1.63 19.09 -0.96
CA VAL A 188 0.39 18.31 -1.07
C VAL A 188 -0.36 18.66 -2.35
N ALA A 189 -0.54 19.94 -2.68
CA ALA A 189 -1.30 20.37 -3.86
C ALA A 189 -0.67 19.91 -5.18
N ALA A 190 0.67 19.95 -5.31
CA ALA A 190 1.37 19.58 -6.54
C ALA A 190 1.18 18.11 -6.96
N PRO A 191 1.40 17.10 -6.09
CA PRO A 191 1.14 15.71 -6.47
C PRO A 191 -0.34 15.42 -6.74
N ASN A 192 -1.27 16.12 -6.07
CA ASN A 192 -2.70 16.02 -6.36
C ASN A 192 -3.03 16.56 -7.76
N LEU A 193 -2.47 17.70 -8.13
CA LEU A 193 -2.63 18.27 -9.47
C LEU A 193 -2.03 17.36 -10.55
N LEU A 194 -0.83 16.82 -10.31
CA LEU A 194 -0.21 15.89 -11.23
C LEU A 194 -1.06 14.63 -11.42
N GLY A 195 -1.57 14.04 -10.32
CA GLY A 195 -2.46 12.88 -10.38
C GLY A 195 -3.74 13.18 -11.17
N ALA A 196 -4.36 14.32 -10.91
CA ALA A 196 -5.58 14.76 -11.58
C ALA A 196 -5.37 14.97 -13.10
N LEU A 197 -4.25 15.61 -13.48
CA LEU A 197 -3.88 15.82 -14.87
C LEU A 197 -3.59 14.50 -15.60
N LEU A 198 -2.81 13.60 -14.98
CA LEU A 198 -2.47 12.31 -15.58
C LEU A 198 -3.72 11.47 -15.84
N ALA A 199 -4.56 11.28 -14.83
CA ALA A 199 -5.81 10.52 -14.98
C ALA A 199 -6.77 11.18 -15.98
N GLY A 200 -6.97 12.50 -15.85
CA GLY A 200 -7.87 13.26 -16.70
C GLY A 200 -7.48 13.18 -18.16
N LEU A 201 -6.23 13.50 -18.49
CA LEU A 201 -5.74 13.54 -19.87
C LEU A 201 -5.69 12.14 -20.48
N ALA A 202 -5.28 11.13 -19.71
CA ALA A 202 -5.27 9.74 -20.19
C ALA A 202 -6.70 9.26 -20.52
N ALA A 203 -7.66 9.43 -19.61
CA ALA A 203 -9.03 9.00 -19.85
C ALA A 203 -9.70 9.80 -20.99
N ALA A 204 -9.53 11.12 -21.00
CA ALA A 204 -10.08 11.99 -22.02
C ALA A 204 -9.54 11.70 -23.44
N SER A 205 -8.23 11.46 -23.58
CA SER A 205 -7.62 11.10 -24.88
C SER A 205 -8.15 9.76 -25.42
N LEU A 206 -8.38 8.78 -24.54
CA LEU A 206 -8.95 7.48 -24.90
C LEU A 206 -10.44 7.53 -25.25
N VAL A 207 -11.18 8.53 -24.74
CA VAL A 207 -12.54 8.83 -25.20
C VAL A 207 -12.49 9.44 -26.61
N LEU A 208 -11.58 10.38 -26.84
CA LEU A 208 -11.42 11.03 -28.14
C LEU A 208 -11.02 10.08 -29.25
N SER A 209 -10.16 9.09 -28.96
CA SER A 209 -9.72 8.11 -29.96
C SER A 209 -10.87 7.28 -30.55
N ARG A 210 -12.03 7.27 -29.89
CA ARG A 210 -13.26 6.61 -30.35
C ARG A 210 -14.34 7.58 -30.82
N SER A 211 -14.05 8.88 -30.79
CA SER A 211 -15.00 9.89 -31.24
C SER A 211 -15.03 9.98 -32.77
N PRO A 212 -16.20 10.19 -33.39
CA PRO A 212 -16.32 10.40 -34.85
C PRO A 212 -15.62 11.67 -35.34
N SER A 213 -15.07 12.50 -34.44
CA SER A 213 -14.20 13.63 -34.75
C SER A 213 -12.74 13.26 -35.06
N SER A 214 -12.38 11.97 -35.08
CA SER A 214 -11.18 11.55 -35.81
C SER A 214 -11.43 11.83 -37.30
N PRO A 215 -10.57 12.59 -38.01
CA PRO A 215 -10.73 12.74 -39.45
C PRO A 215 -10.75 11.34 -40.07
N ALA A 216 -11.85 11.02 -40.75
CA ALA A 216 -11.88 9.91 -41.67
C ALA A 216 -10.90 10.25 -42.79
N GLU A 217 -10.01 9.31 -43.13
CA GLU A 217 -9.31 9.34 -44.41
C GLU A 217 -10.29 9.45 -45.59
#